data_AF-A0A433UDU1-F1
#
_entry.id   AF-A0A433UDU1-F1
#
_cell.length_a   1.000
_cell.length_b   1.000
_cell.length_c   1.000
_cell.angle_alpha   90.00
_cell.angle_beta   90.00
_cell.angle_gamma   90.00
#
_symmetry.space_group_name_H-M   'P 1'
#
loop_
_entity.id
_entity.type
_entity.pdbx_description
1 polymer ?
#
loop_
_entity_poly.entity_id
_entity_poly.type
_entity_poly.pdbx_seq_one_letter_code
_entity_poly.pdbx_strand_id
1 'polypeptide(L)'
;MELNIWVLLHTIPTVIVLRHTAGAMFDFRLTDGRLNFTAQEDKCKSMGYDGLAILSTPEALEYANKMSIYIRTVLGRGLYVGHHFHPDTNEFLWDDGTVMRSDTPIDIYSINDNYTRIFITGTFSRGVGLTNPFAICGNHDNPPRQSSASGSIKHGEQLQTTTRTVLSEGTAVSYMECFLLCSMDSHCRFAEFNSDLLTCAVIGEYTSSGTTPNAHVWTFIRQTF
;
A
#
# COMPACT_ATOMS: atom_id res chain seq x y z
N MET A 1 57.10 16.71 42.40
CA MET A 1 56.63 15.36 42.03
C MET A 1 55.22 15.24 42.57
N GLU A 2 54.23 15.68 41.79
CA GLU A 2 52.81 15.47 42.06
C GLU A 2 52.13 15.11 40.74
N LEU A 3 51.39 14.00 40.79
CA LEU A 3 50.88 13.24 39.66
C LEU A 3 49.60 13.86 39.09
N ASN A 4 49.55 13.89 37.76
CA ASN A 4 48.37 14.06 36.93
C ASN A 4 47.22 13.12 37.35
N ILE A 5 46.06 13.69 37.71
CA ILE A 5 44.81 12.93 37.80
C ILE A 5 44.02 13.13 36.51
N TRP A 6 43.85 12.00 35.84
CA TRP A 6 43.20 11.79 34.57
C TRP A 6 41.71 12.10 34.61
N VAL A 7 41.26 12.92 33.66
CA VAL A 7 39.86 13.01 33.24
C VAL A 7 39.56 11.77 32.40
N LEU A 8 38.99 10.73 33.00
CA LEU A 8 38.44 9.57 32.30
C LEU A 8 37.08 9.94 31.72
N LEU A 9 37.09 10.57 30.54
CA LEU A 9 35.93 10.63 29.65
C LEU A 9 35.46 9.20 29.38
N HIS A 10 34.33 8.83 29.97
CA HIS A 10 33.58 7.64 29.57
C HIS A 10 32.91 7.95 28.22
N THR A 11 33.63 7.72 27.14
CA THR A 11 33.01 7.53 25.82
C THR A 11 32.23 6.23 25.87
N ILE A 12 30.94 6.32 26.17
CA ILE A 12 29.98 5.25 25.89
C ILE A 12 29.97 5.10 24.37
N PRO A 13 30.41 3.96 23.79
CA PRO A 13 30.17 3.72 22.38
C PRO A 13 28.68 3.47 22.26
N THR A 14 27.94 4.48 21.79
CA THR A 14 26.60 4.29 21.26
C THR A 14 26.76 3.33 20.09
N VAL A 15 26.57 2.04 20.35
CA VAL A 15 26.40 1.04 19.31
C VAL A 15 25.10 1.43 18.61
N ILE A 16 25.21 2.25 17.57
CA ILE A 16 24.18 2.42 16.58
C ILE A 16 24.07 1.06 15.92
N VAL A 17 23.17 0.24 16.44
CA VAL A 17 22.68 -0.93 15.72
C VAL A 17 21.92 -0.36 14.52
N LEU A 18 22.66 -0.12 13.43
CA LEU A 18 22.11 -0.05 12.09
C LEU A 18 21.48 -1.41 11.81
N ARG A 19 20.26 -1.60 12.31
CA ARG A 19 19.36 -2.61 11.77
C ARG A 19 19.32 -2.31 10.28
N HIS A 20 19.94 -3.19 9.50
CA HIS A 20 19.70 -3.27 8.08
C HIS A 20 18.26 -3.75 7.93
N THR A 21 17.30 -2.85 8.15
CA THR A 21 15.96 -3.00 7.62
C THR A 21 16.13 -2.86 6.12
N ALA A 22 16.20 -4.00 5.43
CA ALA A 22 15.63 -4.06 4.09
C ALA A 22 14.26 -3.38 4.23
N GLY A 23 14.12 -2.18 3.68
CA GLY A 23 13.04 -1.26 4.01
C GLY A 23 11.70 -1.97 3.82
N ALA A 24 11.06 -2.35 4.93
CA ALA A 24 9.72 -2.88 4.86
C ALA A 24 8.85 -1.72 4.42
N MET A 25 8.37 -1.81 3.17
CA MET A 25 7.53 -0.79 2.56
C MET A 25 6.23 -0.60 3.33
N PHE A 26 5.77 -1.56 4.13
CA PHE A 26 4.61 -1.41 5.01
C PHE A 26 4.97 -1.92 6.41
N ASP A 27 4.60 -1.18 7.45
CA ASP A 27 4.70 -1.64 8.84
C ASP A 27 3.37 -2.26 9.27
N PHE A 28 3.18 -3.53 8.88
CA PHE A 28 2.02 -4.31 9.27
C PHE A 28 2.38 -5.39 10.26
N ARG A 29 1.43 -5.70 11.15
CA ARG A 29 1.56 -6.80 12.09
C ARG A 29 0.27 -7.59 12.21
N LEU A 30 0.38 -8.92 12.14
CA LEU A 30 -0.75 -9.80 12.38
C LEU A 30 -1.01 -9.94 13.88
N THR A 31 -2.28 -9.93 14.28
CA THR A 31 -2.65 -10.27 15.65
C THR A 31 -2.52 -11.79 15.89
N ASP A 32 -2.26 -12.17 17.13
CA ASP A 32 -2.06 -13.57 17.56
C ASP A 32 -3.36 -14.27 18.01
N GLY A 33 -4.46 -13.51 18.09
CA GLY A 33 -5.72 -13.92 18.68
C GLY A 33 -6.91 -13.67 17.77
N ARG A 34 -7.95 -14.45 18.01
CA ARG A 34 -9.25 -14.34 17.33
C ARG A 34 -10.18 -13.50 18.18
N LEU A 35 -10.56 -12.34 17.69
CA LEU A 35 -11.40 -11.36 18.38
C LEU A 35 -12.40 -10.76 17.37
N ASN A 36 -13.46 -10.15 17.89
CA ASN A 36 -14.36 -9.34 17.06
C ASN A 36 -13.65 -8.06 16.58
N PHE A 37 -14.29 -7.32 15.67
CA PHE A 37 -13.68 -6.14 15.04
C PHE A 37 -13.13 -5.13 16.05
N THR A 38 -13.98 -4.63 16.96
CA THR A 38 -13.60 -3.61 17.95
C THR A 38 -12.46 -4.08 18.85
N ALA A 39 -12.50 -5.34 19.31
CA ALA A 39 -11.44 -5.87 20.16
C ALA A 39 -10.12 -6.09 19.40
N GLN A 40 -10.15 -6.36 18.09
CA GLN A 40 -8.94 -6.36 17.27
C GLN A 40 -8.36 -4.96 17.12
N GLU A 41 -9.22 -3.97 16.89
CA GLU A 41 -8.82 -2.56 16.78
C GLU A 41 -8.13 -2.08 18.06
N ASP A 42 -8.76 -2.31 19.23
CA ASP A 42 -8.20 -1.99 20.53
C ASP A 42 -6.88 -2.74 20.78
N LYS A 43 -6.79 -4.00 20.34
CA LYS A 43 -5.55 -4.77 20.44
C LYS A 43 -4.44 -4.16 19.61
N CYS A 44 -4.72 -3.75 18.37
CA CYS A 44 -3.74 -3.06 17.53
C CYS A 44 -3.25 -1.75 18.17
N LYS A 45 -4.17 -0.96 18.73
CA LYS A 45 -3.83 0.26 19.49
C LYS A 45 -2.94 -0.05 20.70
N SER A 46 -3.26 -1.10 21.46
CA SER A 46 -2.44 -1.53 22.61
C SER A 46 -1.02 -1.99 22.23
N MET A 47 -0.84 -2.41 20.97
CA MET A 47 0.44 -2.85 20.42
C MET A 47 1.29 -1.69 19.86
N GLY A 48 0.79 -0.45 19.93
CA GLY A 48 1.48 0.75 19.47
C GLY A 48 1.21 1.13 18.01
N TYR A 49 0.14 0.60 17.41
CA TYR A 49 -0.32 0.98 16.07
C TYR A 49 -1.49 1.97 16.15
N ASP A 50 -1.78 2.72 15.09
CA ASP A 50 -2.96 3.59 15.04
C ASP A 50 -4.29 2.81 15.09
N GLY A 51 -4.30 1.61 14.51
CA GLY A 51 -5.47 0.74 14.49
C GLY A 51 -5.30 -0.43 13.55
N LEU A 52 -6.40 -0.81 12.89
CA LEU A 52 -6.37 -1.82 11.84
C LEU A 52 -5.69 -1.24 10.59
N ALA A 53 -5.04 -2.11 9.82
CA ALA A 53 -4.24 -1.72 8.66
C ALA A 53 -5.12 -1.20 7.51
N ILE A 54 -4.63 -0.15 6.86
CA ILE A 54 -5.22 0.43 5.65
C ILE A 54 -4.57 -0.20 4.43
N LEU A 55 -5.40 -0.81 3.58
CA LEU A 55 -4.95 -1.54 2.39
C LEU A 55 -5.55 -0.91 1.13
N SER A 56 -5.49 0.42 1.04
CA SER A 56 -6.09 1.22 -0.04
C SER A 56 -5.30 1.14 -1.36
N THR A 57 -4.11 0.53 -1.36
CA THR A 57 -3.27 0.35 -2.55
C THR A 57 -3.06 -1.14 -2.89
N PRO A 58 -2.86 -1.48 -4.18
CA PRO A 58 -2.53 -2.85 -4.60
C PRO A 58 -1.29 -3.39 -3.91
N GLU A 59 -0.28 -2.55 -3.69
CA GLU A 59 0.97 -2.94 -3.04
C GLU A 59 0.76 -3.31 -1.57
N ALA A 60 -0.09 -2.56 -0.86
CA ALA A 60 -0.46 -2.84 0.53
C ALA A 60 -1.20 -4.18 0.63
N LEU A 61 -2.17 -4.41 -0.27
CA LEU A 61 -2.91 -5.67 -0.33
C LEU A 61 -1.99 -6.84 -0.67
N GLU A 62 -1.09 -6.70 -1.63
CA GLU A 62 -0.14 -7.76 -1.98
C GLU A 62 0.76 -8.11 -0.78
N TYR A 63 1.30 -7.10 -0.09
CA TYR A 63 2.12 -7.32 1.09
C TYR A 63 1.33 -8.00 2.21
N ALA A 64 0.12 -7.52 2.50
CA ALA A 64 -0.80 -8.13 3.46
C ALA A 64 -1.14 -9.58 3.09
N ASN A 65 -1.33 -9.88 1.81
CA ASN A 65 -1.60 -11.22 1.31
C ASN A 65 -0.41 -12.17 1.51
N LYS A 66 0.81 -11.70 1.25
CA LYS A 66 2.04 -12.50 1.45
C LYS A 66 2.23 -12.83 2.92
N MET A 67 2.13 -11.84 3.81
CA MET A 67 2.36 -12.07 5.25
C MET A 67 1.25 -12.91 5.90
N SER A 68 0.01 -12.80 5.43
CA SER A 68 -1.15 -13.50 6.02
C SER A 68 -1.40 -14.90 5.44
N ILE A 69 -0.55 -15.38 4.53
CA ILE A 69 -0.81 -16.62 3.78
C ILE A 69 -1.12 -17.81 4.68
N TYR A 70 -0.36 -18.01 5.75
CA TYR A 70 -0.58 -19.12 6.69
C TYR A 70 -1.96 -19.07 7.35
N ILE A 71 -2.38 -17.89 7.82
CA ILE A 71 -3.69 -17.69 8.44
C ILE A 71 -4.81 -17.98 7.44
N ARG A 72 -4.66 -17.49 6.21
CA ARG A 72 -5.70 -17.62 5.17
C ARG A 72 -5.82 -19.03 4.63
N THR A 73 -4.70 -19.65 4.26
CA THR A 73 -4.71 -20.92 3.52
C THR A 73 -4.61 -22.14 4.42
N VAL A 74 -3.86 -22.06 5.52
CA VAL A 74 -3.66 -23.20 6.44
C VAL A 74 -4.72 -23.19 7.54
N LEU A 75 -4.97 -22.04 8.17
CA LEU A 75 -5.98 -21.94 9.23
C LEU A 75 -7.40 -21.73 8.69
N GLY A 76 -7.54 -21.37 7.41
CA GLY A 76 -8.84 -21.11 6.78
C GLY A 76 -9.59 -19.95 7.45
N ARG A 77 -8.87 -18.87 7.78
CA ARG A 77 -9.42 -17.70 8.47
C ARG A 77 -9.14 -16.41 7.72
N GLY A 78 -10.12 -15.51 7.74
CA GLY A 78 -9.92 -14.14 7.26
C GLY A 78 -9.21 -13.26 8.29
N LEU A 79 -8.93 -12.02 7.90
CA LEU A 79 -8.27 -11.02 8.74
C LEU A 79 -8.99 -9.67 8.62
N TYR A 80 -9.39 -9.06 9.74
CA TYR A 80 -9.92 -7.69 9.72
C TYR A 80 -8.86 -6.68 9.27
N VAL A 81 -9.35 -5.65 8.59
CA VAL A 81 -8.61 -4.49 8.08
C VAL A 81 -9.41 -3.23 8.40
N GLY A 82 -8.77 -2.07 8.37
CA GLY A 82 -9.37 -0.80 8.76
C GLY A 82 -10.29 -0.21 7.70
N HIS A 83 -11.13 -1.02 7.04
CA HIS A 83 -12.17 -0.53 6.14
C HIS A 83 -13.52 -0.99 6.66
N HIS A 84 -14.40 -0.04 6.98
CA HIS A 84 -15.70 -0.35 7.54
C HIS A 84 -16.72 0.74 7.23
N PHE A 85 -17.98 0.46 7.56
CA PHE A 85 -19.07 1.42 7.44
C PHE A 85 -19.00 2.43 8.58
N HIS A 86 -19.07 3.71 8.24
CA HIS A 86 -19.15 4.83 9.17
C HIS A 86 -20.59 5.35 9.19
N PRO A 87 -21.34 5.16 10.30
CA PRO A 87 -22.75 5.57 10.36
C PRO A 87 -22.93 7.09 10.28
N ASP A 88 -21.93 7.87 10.71
CA ASP A 88 -21.99 9.33 10.73
C ASP A 88 -21.99 9.94 9.32
N THR A 89 -21.22 9.34 8.41
CA THR A 89 -21.14 9.77 7.00
C THR A 89 -22.02 8.92 6.08
N ASN A 90 -22.55 7.79 6.56
CA ASN A 90 -23.26 6.79 5.78
C ASN A 90 -22.44 6.26 4.60
N GLU A 91 -21.13 6.10 4.80
CA GLU A 91 -20.17 5.68 3.78
C GLU A 91 -19.24 4.56 4.28
N PHE A 92 -18.67 3.81 3.34
CA PHE A 92 -17.61 2.87 3.63
C PHE A 92 -16.26 3.55 3.40
N LEU A 93 -15.48 3.68 4.47
CA LEU A 93 -14.21 4.38 4.46
C LEU A 93 -13.13 3.50 5.07
N TRP A 94 -11.89 3.76 4.68
CA TRP A 94 -10.72 3.37 5.44
C TRP A 94 -10.63 4.23 6.71
N ASP A 95 -9.94 3.73 7.73
CA ASP A 95 -9.77 4.44 9.01
C ASP A 95 -9.08 5.81 8.86
N ASP A 96 -8.38 6.07 7.75
CA ASP A 96 -7.81 7.39 7.40
C ASP A 96 -8.78 8.34 6.66
N GLY A 97 -10.04 7.91 6.50
CA GLY A 97 -11.10 8.64 5.79
C GLY A 97 -11.08 8.49 4.27
N THR A 98 -10.17 7.70 3.70
CA THR A 98 -10.16 7.47 2.24
C THR A 98 -11.20 6.45 1.81
N VAL A 99 -11.69 6.55 0.57
CA VAL A 99 -12.62 5.59 -0.01
C VAL A 99 -11.89 4.42 -0.66
N MET A 100 -12.51 3.23 -0.63
CA MET A 100 -12.04 2.09 -1.41
C MET A 100 -12.09 2.40 -2.92
N ARG A 101 -11.08 1.93 -3.67
CA ARG A 101 -10.99 2.18 -5.10
C ARG A 101 -11.96 1.30 -5.88
N SER A 102 -12.41 1.77 -7.03
CA SER A 102 -13.35 1.07 -7.92
C SER A 102 -12.83 -0.29 -8.41
N ASP A 103 -11.52 -0.44 -8.53
CA ASP A 103 -10.85 -1.66 -8.96
C ASP A 103 -10.47 -2.60 -7.79
N THR A 104 -10.75 -2.24 -6.54
CA THR A 104 -10.42 -3.08 -5.39
C THR A 104 -11.14 -4.44 -5.47
N PRO A 105 -10.45 -5.58 -5.27
CA PRO A 105 -11.04 -6.89 -5.49
C PRO A 105 -11.86 -7.26 -4.26
N ILE A 106 -13.15 -6.92 -4.28
CA ILE A 106 -14.09 -7.18 -3.21
C ILE A 106 -15.12 -8.22 -3.62
N ASP A 107 -15.31 -9.20 -2.75
CA ASP A 107 -16.41 -10.15 -2.87
C ASP A 107 -17.74 -9.43 -2.68
N ILE A 108 -18.59 -9.51 -3.71
CA ILE A 108 -19.92 -8.89 -3.75
C ILE A 108 -20.91 -9.61 -2.82
N TYR A 109 -20.59 -10.83 -2.38
CA TYR A 109 -21.39 -11.54 -1.39
C TYR A 109 -21.24 -10.84 -0.04
N SER A 110 -22.37 -10.42 0.54
CA SER A 110 -22.43 -9.66 1.81
C SER A 110 -21.86 -8.24 1.74
N ILE A 111 -21.91 -7.58 0.57
CA ILE A 111 -21.41 -6.21 0.41
C ILE A 111 -22.07 -5.18 1.36
N ASN A 112 -23.24 -5.48 1.91
CA ASN A 112 -23.94 -4.59 2.85
C ASN A 112 -23.47 -4.74 4.31
N ASP A 113 -22.57 -5.69 4.60
CA ASP A 113 -22.07 -5.88 5.94
C ASP A 113 -21.04 -4.81 6.35
N ASN A 114 -21.02 -4.46 7.63
CA ASN A 114 -20.34 -3.25 8.10
C ASN A 114 -18.81 -3.33 8.09
N TYR A 115 -18.20 -4.51 8.18
CA TYR A 115 -16.75 -4.62 8.42
C TYR A 115 -16.05 -5.40 7.32
N THR A 116 -14.88 -4.92 6.90
CA THR A 116 -14.11 -5.55 5.82
C THR A 116 -13.00 -6.42 6.38
N ARG A 117 -12.75 -7.52 5.67
CA ARG A 117 -11.65 -8.44 5.96
C ARG A 117 -11.00 -8.89 4.67
N ILE A 118 -9.74 -9.32 4.75
CA ILE A 118 -9.14 -10.16 3.73
C ILE A 118 -9.71 -11.57 3.91
N PHE A 119 -10.26 -12.14 2.83
CA PHE A 119 -10.84 -13.47 2.78
C PHE A 119 -9.78 -14.54 2.50
N ILE A 120 -10.15 -15.82 2.57
CA ILE A 120 -9.21 -16.94 2.37
C ILE A 120 -8.51 -16.90 0.99
N THR A 121 -9.17 -16.33 -0.01
CA THR A 121 -8.67 -16.13 -1.39
C THR A 121 -7.65 -15.01 -1.49
N GLY A 122 -7.59 -14.10 -0.51
CA GLY A 122 -6.76 -12.89 -0.57
C GLY A 122 -7.46 -11.67 -1.17
N THR A 123 -8.74 -11.80 -1.53
CA THR A 123 -9.62 -10.69 -1.88
C THR A 123 -10.28 -10.12 -0.64
N PHE A 124 -10.88 -8.93 -0.74
CA PHE A 124 -11.71 -8.39 0.32
C PHE A 124 -13.07 -9.08 0.37
N SER A 125 -13.67 -9.12 1.54
CA SER A 125 -15.04 -9.56 1.78
C SER A 125 -15.57 -8.77 2.98
N ARG A 126 -16.88 -8.50 2.99
CA ARG A 126 -17.53 -7.84 4.13
C ARG A 126 -18.21 -8.86 5.04
N GLY A 127 -18.35 -8.51 6.32
CA GLY A 127 -18.90 -9.37 7.36
C GLY A 127 -19.48 -8.59 8.52
N VAL A 128 -20.51 -9.14 9.17
CA VAL A 128 -21.24 -8.53 10.31
C VAL A 128 -20.39 -8.17 11.56
N GLY A 129 -19.09 -8.46 11.58
CA GLY A 129 -18.20 -8.09 12.70
C GLY A 129 -18.21 -9.04 13.91
N LEU A 130 -19.14 -10.00 13.93
CA LEU A 130 -19.31 -10.98 15.02
C LEU A 130 -18.45 -12.23 14.86
N THR A 131 -17.92 -12.47 13.66
CA THR A 131 -16.91 -13.50 13.47
C THR A 131 -15.66 -13.14 14.25
N ASN A 132 -14.92 -14.13 14.76
CA ASN A 132 -13.63 -13.91 15.44
C ASN A 132 -12.45 -14.23 14.48
N PRO A 133 -12.19 -13.46 13.40
CA PRO A 133 -11.00 -13.60 12.59
C PRO A 133 -9.77 -13.04 13.33
N PHE A 134 -8.62 -13.18 12.70
CA PHE A 134 -7.43 -12.43 13.07
C PHE A 134 -7.56 -10.98 12.54
N ALA A 135 -6.54 -10.15 12.74
CA ALA A 135 -6.47 -8.81 12.17
C ALA A 135 -5.07 -8.48 11.70
N ILE A 136 -5.00 -7.45 10.86
CA ILE A 136 -3.75 -6.79 10.47
C ILE A 136 -3.75 -5.41 11.13
N CYS A 137 -2.76 -5.13 11.96
CA CYS A 137 -2.49 -3.82 12.53
C CYS A 137 -1.59 -3.02 11.60
N GLY A 138 -1.77 -1.71 11.56
CA GLY A 138 -0.94 -0.80 10.77
C GLY A 138 -1.03 0.63 11.27
N ASN A 139 -0.05 1.45 10.88
CA ASN A 139 -0.08 2.89 11.11
C ASN A 139 -0.66 3.57 9.86
N HIS A 140 -1.55 4.52 10.05
CA HIS A 140 -2.31 5.14 8.94
C HIS A 140 -1.44 6.08 8.09
N ASP A 141 -0.34 6.57 8.68
CA ASP A 141 0.66 7.39 8.00
C ASP A 141 1.85 6.57 7.43
N ASN A 142 1.87 5.24 7.61
CA ASN A 142 3.01 4.39 7.19
C ASN A 142 2.58 3.19 6.30
N PRO A 143 3.02 3.16 5.04
CA PRO A 143 3.99 4.06 4.48
C PRO A 143 3.36 5.39 4.05
N PRO A 144 4.16 6.47 3.97
CA PRO A 144 3.66 7.79 3.64
C PRO A 144 2.75 7.68 2.41
N ARG A 145 1.67 8.44 2.30
CA ARG A 145 0.77 8.42 1.12
C ARG A 145 1.49 8.51 -0.25
N GLN A 146 2.75 8.96 -0.25
CA GLN A 146 3.68 9.08 -1.38
C GLN A 146 4.50 7.81 -1.70
N SER A 147 4.40 6.72 -0.94
CA SER A 147 5.39 5.66 -0.97
C SER A 147 4.99 4.50 -1.88
N SER A 148 5.70 4.48 -3.01
CA SER A 148 6.06 3.31 -3.82
C SER A 148 4.90 2.66 -4.57
N ALA A 149 4.80 2.97 -5.86
CA ALA A 149 4.06 2.17 -6.81
C ALA A 149 4.90 0.94 -7.21
N SER A 150 4.29 -0.24 -7.19
CA SER A 150 4.84 -1.42 -7.86
C SER A 150 4.35 -1.42 -9.31
N GLY A 151 5.12 -2.01 -10.22
CA GLY A 151 4.70 -2.12 -11.60
C GLY A 151 5.78 -2.68 -12.51
N SER A 152 5.51 -2.62 -13.80
CA SER A 152 6.42 -3.08 -14.85
C SER A 152 6.86 -1.91 -15.72
N ILE A 153 8.15 -1.87 -16.04
CA ILE A 153 8.70 -0.92 -16.99
C ILE A 153 8.88 -1.65 -18.32
N LYS A 154 8.32 -1.07 -19.38
CA LYS A 154 8.44 -1.56 -20.74
C LYS A 154 9.14 -0.51 -21.59
N HIS A 155 10.25 -0.90 -22.19
CA HIS A 155 10.96 -0.06 -23.16
C HIS A 155 10.52 -0.41 -24.57
N GLY A 156 10.28 0.59 -25.41
CA GLY A 156 9.93 0.36 -26.81
C GLY A 156 8.45 0.05 -27.04
N GLU A 157 7.63 0.03 -26.00
CA GLU A 157 6.19 -0.23 -26.07
C GLU A 157 5.43 0.97 -25.55
N GLN A 158 4.64 1.62 -26.40
CA GLN A 158 3.70 2.66 -26.04
C GLN A 158 2.29 2.07 -25.89
N LEU A 159 1.54 2.50 -24.88
CA LEU A 159 0.21 1.99 -24.64
C LEU A 159 -0.80 2.61 -25.61
N GLN A 160 -1.53 1.79 -26.38
CA GLN A 160 -2.64 2.29 -27.18
C GLN A 160 -3.85 2.47 -26.27
N THR A 161 -4.18 3.72 -25.96
CA THR A 161 -5.33 4.06 -25.11
C THR A 161 -6.49 4.57 -25.96
N THR A 162 -7.67 4.01 -25.75
CA THR A 162 -8.93 4.46 -26.38
C THR A 162 -9.60 5.56 -25.56
N THR A 163 -9.47 5.48 -24.23
CA THR A 163 -9.78 6.55 -23.29
C THR A 163 -8.68 6.62 -22.24
N ARG A 164 -8.31 7.83 -21.81
CA ARG A 164 -7.34 8.04 -20.73
C ARG A 164 -7.61 9.32 -19.97
N THR A 165 -7.36 9.31 -18.67
CA THR A 165 -7.37 10.50 -17.82
C THR A 165 -5.94 10.97 -17.60
N VAL A 166 -5.55 12.09 -18.18
CA VAL A 166 -4.22 12.68 -17.94
C VAL A 166 -4.23 13.37 -16.58
N LEU A 167 -3.44 12.86 -15.64
CA LEU A 167 -3.30 13.44 -14.30
C LEU A 167 -2.28 14.57 -14.30
N SER A 168 -1.16 14.37 -14.99
CA SER A 168 -0.18 15.41 -15.26
C SER A 168 0.60 15.13 -16.54
N GLU A 169 1.07 16.20 -17.18
CA GLU A 169 1.97 16.13 -18.33
C GLU A 169 2.99 17.26 -18.23
N GLY A 170 4.26 16.96 -18.45
CA GLY A 170 5.33 17.93 -18.28
C GLY A 170 6.70 17.41 -18.67
N THR A 171 7.73 18.24 -18.47
CA THR A 171 9.12 17.84 -18.71
C THR A 171 9.65 16.97 -17.58
N ALA A 172 10.35 15.90 -17.92
CA ALA A 172 11.11 15.06 -17.00
C ALA A 172 12.50 14.78 -17.60
N VAL A 173 13.54 14.79 -16.78
CA VAL A 173 14.92 14.56 -17.23
C VAL A 173 15.23 13.07 -17.42
N SER A 174 14.37 12.18 -16.92
CA SER A 174 14.54 10.73 -17.08
C SER A 174 13.23 9.95 -16.94
N TYR A 175 13.22 8.72 -17.45
CA TYR A 175 12.10 7.79 -17.22
C TYR A 175 11.90 7.48 -15.72
N MET A 176 12.98 7.50 -14.92
CA MET A 176 12.91 7.25 -13.49
C MET A 176 12.17 8.38 -12.77
N GLU A 177 12.45 9.63 -13.12
CA GLU A 177 11.70 10.77 -12.59
C GLU A 177 10.21 10.66 -12.96
N CYS A 178 9.90 10.31 -14.20
CA CYS A 178 8.52 10.10 -14.65
C CYS A 178 7.80 8.99 -13.85
N PHE A 179 8.48 7.89 -13.59
CA PHE A 179 7.95 6.81 -12.76
C PHE A 179 7.78 7.26 -11.29
N LEU A 180 8.70 8.04 -10.74
CA LEU A 180 8.55 8.59 -9.39
C LEU A 180 7.33 9.51 -9.29
N LEU A 181 7.07 10.36 -10.29
CA LEU A 181 5.87 11.20 -10.34
C LEU A 181 4.58 10.36 -10.31
N CYS A 182 4.53 9.27 -11.07
CA CYS A 182 3.42 8.32 -11.01
C CYS A 182 3.32 7.59 -9.66
N SER A 183 4.46 7.25 -9.05
CA SER A 183 4.51 6.55 -7.76
C SER A 183 3.97 7.40 -6.62
N MET A 184 4.14 8.71 -6.71
CA MET A 184 3.65 9.68 -5.73
C MET A 184 2.15 9.97 -5.85
N ASP A 185 1.52 9.63 -6.98
CA ASP A 185 0.09 9.81 -7.20
C ASP A 185 -0.65 8.47 -7.09
N SER A 186 -1.51 8.33 -6.07
CA SER A 186 -2.33 7.14 -5.85
C SER A 186 -3.25 6.82 -7.04
N HIS A 187 -3.67 7.83 -7.81
CA HIS A 187 -4.55 7.66 -8.96
C HIS A 187 -3.80 7.22 -10.22
N CYS A 188 -2.47 7.36 -10.26
CA CYS A 188 -1.70 6.94 -11.42
C CYS A 188 -1.84 5.44 -11.65
N ARG A 189 -2.07 5.06 -12.92
CA ARG A 189 -2.11 3.68 -13.40
C ARG A 189 -0.99 3.38 -14.37
N PHE A 190 -0.52 4.36 -15.13
CA PHE A 190 0.70 4.23 -15.91
C PHE A 190 1.33 5.60 -16.17
N ALA A 191 2.60 5.60 -16.53
CA ALA A 191 3.29 6.79 -17.00
C ALA A 191 4.09 6.49 -18.27
N GLU A 192 4.11 7.44 -19.19
CA GLU A 192 4.86 7.37 -20.44
C GLU A 192 5.92 8.46 -20.45
N PHE A 193 7.17 8.05 -20.57
CA PHE A 193 8.30 8.94 -20.76
C PHE A 193 8.79 8.86 -22.21
N ASN A 194 8.86 10.01 -22.88
CA ASN A 194 9.44 10.15 -24.21
C ASN A 194 10.88 10.67 -24.09
N SER A 195 11.86 9.86 -24.50
CA SER A 195 13.28 10.20 -24.37
C SER A 195 13.76 11.28 -25.34
N ASP A 196 13.08 11.48 -26.46
CA ASP A 196 13.46 12.50 -27.45
C ASP A 196 12.99 13.89 -27.03
N LEU A 197 11.78 13.95 -26.47
CA LEU A 197 11.15 15.20 -26.05
C LEU A 197 11.41 15.53 -24.58
N LEU A 198 11.94 14.57 -23.81
CA LEU A 198 12.09 14.66 -22.36
C LEU A 198 10.76 15.01 -21.67
N THR A 199 9.67 14.39 -22.15
CA THR A 199 8.33 14.59 -21.61
C THR A 199 7.84 13.36 -20.87
N CYS A 200 7.08 13.60 -19.81
CA CYS A 200 6.40 12.60 -19.00
C CYS A 200 4.91 12.88 -19.01
N ALA A 201 4.11 11.86 -19.28
CA ALA A 201 2.67 11.88 -19.08
C ALA A 201 2.30 10.87 -17.98
N VAL A 202 1.70 11.34 -16.89
CA VAL A 202 1.17 10.52 -15.80
C VAL A 202 -0.31 10.34 -16.02
N ILE A 203 -0.75 9.09 -16.14
CA ILE A 203 -2.10 8.74 -16.57
C ILE A 203 -2.81 7.94 -15.48
N GLY A 204 -4.05 8.33 -15.20
CA GLY A 204 -4.96 7.67 -14.26
C GLY A 204 -5.75 6.55 -14.92
N GLU A 205 -7.06 6.50 -14.70
CA GLU A 205 -7.93 5.51 -15.34
C GLU A 205 -7.85 5.57 -16.88
N TYR A 206 -7.77 4.39 -17.50
CA TYR A 206 -7.66 4.25 -18.95
C TYR A 206 -8.31 2.97 -19.46
N THR A 207 -8.63 2.95 -20.75
CA THR A 207 -8.93 1.73 -21.51
C THR A 207 -7.88 1.55 -22.59
N SER A 208 -7.45 0.32 -22.84
CA SER A 208 -6.39 0.02 -23.81
C SER A 208 -6.77 -1.12 -24.75
N SER A 209 -6.37 -0.97 -26.01
CA SER A 209 -6.49 -2.00 -27.06
C SER A 209 -5.19 -2.80 -27.25
N GLY A 210 -4.15 -2.52 -26.47
CA GLY A 210 -2.83 -3.17 -26.57
C GLY A 210 -1.68 -2.17 -26.52
N THR A 211 -0.52 -2.59 -27.03
CA THR A 211 0.68 -1.76 -27.15
C THR A 211 1.10 -1.62 -28.61
N THR A 212 1.73 -0.49 -28.93
CA THR A 212 2.41 -0.26 -30.20
C THR A 212 3.91 -0.07 -30.01
N PRO A 213 4.74 -0.56 -30.94
CA PRO A 213 6.17 -0.29 -30.90
C PRO A 213 6.46 1.22 -31.00
N ASN A 214 7.25 1.75 -30.06
CA ASN A 214 7.82 3.08 -30.10
C ASN A 214 9.15 3.09 -29.32
N ALA A 215 10.28 3.08 -30.05
CA ALA A 215 11.63 2.94 -29.48
C ALA A 215 12.05 4.09 -28.55
N HIS A 216 11.36 5.23 -28.60
CA HIS A 216 11.69 6.42 -27.83
C HIS A 216 10.85 6.54 -26.56
N VAL A 217 9.99 5.56 -26.28
CA VAL A 217 9.07 5.57 -25.15
C VAL A 217 9.44 4.51 -24.12
N TRP A 218 9.42 4.94 -22.86
CA TRP A 218 9.45 4.10 -21.69
C TRP A 218 8.08 4.17 -21.01
N THR A 219 7.40 3.04 -20.92
CA THR A 219 6.08 2.95 -20.30
C THR A 219 6.21 2.24 -18.98
N PHE A 220 5.89 2.92 -17.89
CA PHE A 220 5.69 2.31 -16.60
C PHE A 220 4.21 1.98 -16.42
N ILE A 221 3.86 0.72 -16.25
CA ILE A 221 2.50 0.29 -15.93
C ILE A 221 2.47 -0.07 -14.45
N ARG A 222 1.71 0.71 -13.67
CA ARG A 222 1.50 0.44 -12.25
C ARG A 222 0.68 -0.83 -12.10
N GLN A 223 1.04 -1.63 -11.11
CA GLN A 223 0.22 -2.73 -10.67
C GLN A 223 -1.14 -2.21 -10.22
N THR A 224 -2.18 -2.74 -10.83
CA THR A 224 -3.56 -2.49 -10.42
C THR A 224 -4.02 -3.65 -9.55
N PHE A 225 -5.16 -3.49 -8.89
CA PHE A 225 -5.73 -4.53 -8.03
C PHE A 225 -6.09 -5.82 -8.79
#